data_AF-A0A3C1Q4S7-F1
#
_entry.id   AF-A0A3C1Q4S7-F1
#
_cell.length_a   1.000
_cell.length_b   1.000
_cell.length_c   1.000
_cell.angle_alpha   90.00
_cell.angle_beta   90.00
_cell.angle_gamma   90.00
#
_symmetry.space_group_name_H-M   'P 1'
#
loop_
_entity.id
_entity.type
_entity.pdbx_description
1 polymer ?
#
loop_
_entity_poly.entity_id
_entity_poly.type
_entity_poly.pdbx_seq_one_letter_code
_entity_poly.pdbx_strand_id
1 'polypeptide(L)'
;LEMRSLNAIVDLCGDTMEISELEAELFEGSMSGGLVLRQVQGSQPCISGNLDITDVSYEGLKVSACVRMDEDGAVWALSNVRFPLTEGSGSVEAEYEGRVRVPGVVIGAGCETPTPSPDGYMLEVNGVLRLIDVDAGQYRISDMELDVNAGYDGREVKATIAGEHASMETIGRALGHAIEAEGWIDWKADLKARGLSVNAVVTIADGELKSELWPQKFSELRGSIEIAQAALEPGGQAQIHVSSVRATMGRGAIEVSGGGPKWSVHGSELEIEHPLMRGFADVDATIRTGDRMGIEGTLRIYNARVDAATTAFSRAASIPDADLDLKVIVGSGVKAFREESWAQVMPSVVHIQGSVRQPRAEGYVEVGPGEVCLYGVPLEILSGRVDFSGNDGSGLAFSIVARDASAEFPIMANVYGKPGDVHLSFAPELGLEADVAPGDLLMKLLDARLRLYILSRIGRLVDALPETIRH
;
A
#
# COMPACT_ATOMS: atom_id res chain seq x y z
N LEU A 1 -33.09 -4.72 -34.82
CA LEU A 1 -32.74 -6.04 -35.39
C LEU A 1 -33.70 -6.33 -36.52
N GLU A 2 -33.22 -6.28 -37.77
CA GLU A 2 -34.01 -6.69 -38.95
C GLU A 2 -33.53 -8.08 -39.40
N MET A 3 -34.49 -8.97 -39.66
CA MET A 3 -34.26 -10.35 -40.09
C MET A 3 -34.45 -10.42 -41.61
N ARG A 4 -33.43 -10.89 -42.34
CA ARG A 4 -33.43 -11.01 -43.80
C ARG A 4 -34.09 -12.29 -44.27
N SER A 5 -33.80 -13.39 -43.59
CA SER A 5 -34.38 -14.69 -43.88
C SER A 5 -34.51 -15.52 -42.60
N LEU A 6 -35.48 -16.43 -42.58
CA LEU A 6 -35.72 -17.37 -41.49
C LEU A 6 -36.13 -18.70 -42.11
N ASN A 7 -35.35 -19.74 -41.88
CA ASN A 7 -35.68 -21.13 -42.13
C ASN A 7 -35.83 -21.83 -40.78
N ALA A 8 -36.88 -22.62 -40.63
CA ALA A 8 -37.09 -23.42 -39.43
C ALA A 8 -38.01 -24.59 -39.77
N ILE A 9 -37.74 -25.75 -39.19
CA ILE A 9 -38.67 -26.88 -39.20
C ILE A 9 -39.52 -26.77 -37.93
N VAL A 10 -40.84 -26.77 -38.11
CA VAL A 10 -41.78 -26.68 -37.00
C VAL A 10 -42.57 -27.97 -36.92
N ASP A 11 -42.36 -28.72 -35.84
CA ASP A 11 -43.09 -29.94 -35.52
C ASP A 11 -44.06 -29.68 -34.37
N LEU A 12 -45.33 -29.97 -34.62
CA LEU A 12 -46.41 -29.85 -33.64
C LEU A 12 -46.85 -31.24 -33.18
N CYS A 13 -46.63 -31.55 -31.91
CA CYS A 13 -47.01 -32.84 -31.32
C CYS A 13 -47.74 -32.63 -29.98
N GLY A 14 -49.07 -32.73 -30.01
CA GLY A 14 -49.92 -32.50 -28.83
C GLY A 14 -49.77 -31.07 -28.30
N ASP A 15 -49.39 -30.96 -27.03
CA ASP A 15 -49.16 -29.67 -26.36
C ASP A 15 -47.68 -29.17 -26.50
N THR A 16 -46.91 -29.77 -27.41
CA THR A 16 -45.52 -29.40 -27.68
C THR A 16 -45.36 -28.87 -29.11
N MET A 17 -44.66 -27.74 -29.23
CA MET A 17 -44.17 -27.19 -30.48
C MET A 17 -42.64 -27.22 -30.45
N GLU A 18 -42.05 -28.00 -31.34
CA GLU A 18 -40.60 -28.06 -31.54
C GLU A 18 -40.25 -27.27 -32.79
N ILE A 19 -39.28 -26.37 -32.67
CA ILE A 19 -38.64 -25.64 -33.74
C ILE A 19 -37.23 -26.21 -33.84
N SER A 20 -36.99 -27.06 -34.83
CA SER A 20 -35.69 -27.66 -35.12
C SER A 20 -35.08 -26.98 -36.35
N GLU A 21 -33.74 -27.02 -36.46
CA GLU A 21 -33.01 -26.44 -37.60
C GLU A 21 -33.38 -24.97 -37.88
N LEU A 22 -33.56 -24.18 -36.81
CA LEU A 22 -33.73 -22.74 -36.93
C LEU A 22 -32.44 -22.18 -37.52
N GLU A 23 -32.54 -21.48 -38.65
CA GLU A 23 -31.48 -20.72 -39.30
C GLU A 23 -32.07 -19.35 -39.69
N ALA A 24 -31.62 -18.30 -39.03
CA ALA A 24 -32.01 -16.93 -39.32
C ALA A 24 -30.79 -16.14 -39.80
N GLU A 25 -30.93 -15.48 -40.94
CA GLU A 25 -29.97 -14.49 -41.42
C GLU A 25 -30.43 -13.12 -40.95
N LEU A 26 -29.62 -12.49 -40.10
CA LEU A 26 -29.85 -11.15 -39.58
C LEU A 26 -29.06 -10.15 -40.42
N PHE A 27 -29.42 -8.87 -40.37
CA PHE A 27 -28.83 -7.86 -41.25
C PHE A 27 -27.29 -7.80 -41.20
N GLU A 28 -26.69 -8.12 -40.04
CA GLU A 28 -25.25 -8.09 -39.81
C GLU A 28 -24.70 -9.38 -39.16
N GLY A 29 -25.46 -10.49 -39.13
CA GLY A 29 -25.03 -11.74 -38.49
C GLY A 29 -25.97 -12.91 -38.77
N SER A 30 -25.82 -14.02 -38.05
CA SER A 30 -26.70 -15.18 -38.16
C SER A 30 -27.09 -15.72 -36.79
N MET A 31 -28.19 -16.47 -36.76
CA MET A 31 -28.61 -17.22 -35.60
C MET A 31 -29.03 -18.61 -36.06
N SER A 32 -28.51 -19.66 -35.43
CA SER A 32 -28.93 -21.03 -35.70
C SER A 32 -29.26 -21.79 -34.41
N GLY A 33 -30.09 -22.82 -34.46
CA GLY A 33 -30.34 -23.65 -33.29
C GLY A 33 -31.68 -24.38 -33.29
N GLY A 34 -32.19 -24.65 -32.11
CA GLY A 34 -33.47 -25.32 -31.92
C GLY A 34 -34.13 -24.91 -30.60
N LEU A 35 -35.45 -24.74 -30.63
CA LEU A 35 -36.28 -24.33 -29.52
C LEU A 35 -37.45 -25.31 -29.37
N VAL A 36 -37.78 -25.66 -28.14
CA VAL A 36 -38.90 -26.53 -27.80
C VAL A 36 -39.82 -25.75 -26.87
N LEU A 37 -40.97 -25.38 -27.37
CA LEU A 37 -42.07 -24.82 -26.60
C LEU A 37 -42.98 -25.95 -26.11
N ARG A 38 -43.06 -26.18 -24.80
CA ARG A 38 -44.01 -27.12 -24.19
C ARG A 38 -45.07 -26.37 -23.39
N GLN A 39 -46.32 -26.64 -23.68
CA GLN A 39 -47.45 -26.25 -22.86
C GLN A 39 -47.82 -27.42 -21.96
N VAL A 40 -47.76 -27.23 -20.64
CA VAL A 40 -48.19 -28.25 -19.68
C VAL A 40 -49.52 -27.80 -19.08
N GLN A 41 -50.57 -28.63 -19.16
CA GLN A 41 -51.90 -28.29 -18.63
C GLN A 41 -51.82 -27.82 -17.18
N GLY A 42 -52.33 -26.61 -16.91
CA GLY A 42 -52.31 -25.99 -15.57
C GLY A 42 -51.06 -25.17 -15.25
N SER A 43 -50.14 -25.00 -16.21
CA SER A 43 -48.88 -24.25 -16.05
C SER A 43 -48.66 -23.26 -17.20
N GLN A 44 -47.75 -22.31 -17.00
CA GLN A 44 -47.32 -21.42 -18.08
C GLN A 44 -46.48 -22.18 -19.11
N PRO A 45 -46.52 -21.77 -20.40
CA PRO A 45 -45.70 -22.37 -21.44
C PRO A 45 -44.21 -22.23 -21.10
N CYS A 46 -43.45 -23.29 -21.38
CA CYS A 46 -42.00 -23.31 -21.20
C CYS A 46 -41.29 -23.44 -22.56
N ILE A 47 -40.14 -22.78 -22.69
CA ILE A 47 -39.28 -22.77 -23.87
C ILE A 47 -37.93 -23.29 -23.40
N SER A 48 -37.42 -24.32 -24.05
CA SER A 48 -36.07 -24.82 -23.82
C SER A 48 -35.36 -24.96 -25.17
N GLY A 49 -34.03 -24.98 -25.19
CA GLY A 49 -33.32 -25.13 -26.46
C GLY A 49 -31.94 -24.49 -26.46
N ASN A 50 -31.31 -24.51 -27.62
CA ASN A 50 -29.99 -23.93 -27.83
C ASN A 50 -30.04 -23.01 -29.05
N LEU A 51 -29.41 -21.85 -28.96
CA LEU A 51 -29.26 -20.88 -30.03
C LEU A 51 -27.80 -20.46 -30.12
N ASP A 52 -27.19 -20.67 -31.27
CA ASP A 52 -25.89 -20.13 -31.63
C ASP A 52 -26.11 -18.82 -32.41
N ILE A 53 -25.64 -17.73 -31.83
CA ILE A 53 -25.71 -16.37 -32.38
C ILE A 53 -24.30 -16.02 -32.84
N THR A 54 -24.14 -15.63 -34.10
CA THR A 54 -22.84 -15.29 -34.68
C THR A 54 -22.86 -13.88 -35.23
N ASP A 55 -21.93 -13.05 -34.75
CA ASP A 55 -21.61 -11.70 -35.23
C ASP A 55 -22.80 -10.74 -35.31
N VAL A 56 -23.84 -10.94 -34.51
CA VAL A 56 -25.00 -10.06 -34.51
C VAL A 56 -24.57 -8.68 -34.00
N SER A 57 -24.78 -7.69 -34.85
CA SER A 57 -24.40 -6.30 -34.56
C SER A 57 -25.64 -5.45 -34.27
N TYR A 58 -25.56 -4.67 -33.20
CA TYR A 58 -26.57 -3.69 -32.80
C TYR A 58 -25.87 -2.42 -32.31
N GLU A 59 -26.15 -1.28 -32.96
CA GLU A 59 -25.56 0.03 -32.62
C GLU A 59 -24.01 0.01 -32.50
N GLY A 60 -23.34 -0.78 -33.36
CA GLY A 60 -21.88 -0.93 -33.38
C GLY A 60 -21.31 -1.98 -32.43
N LEU A 61 -22.16 -2.60 -31.61
CA LEU A 61 -21.80 -3.68 -30.70
C LEU A 61 -21.94 -5.03 -31.41
N LYS A 62 -20.84 -5.77 -31.58
CA LYS A 62 -20.86 -7.13 -32.15
C LYS A 62 -20.90 -8.17 -31.04
N VAL A 63 -21.85 -9.09 -31.15
CA VAL A 63 -22.05 -10.19 -30.20
C VAL A 63 -22.09 -11.51 -30.96
N SER A 64 -21.21 -12.43 -30.53
CA SER A 64 -21.33 -13.85 -30.84
C SER A 64 -21.61 -14.57 -29.53
N ALA A 65 -22.62 -15.43 -29.48
CA ALA A 65 -23.01 -16.12 -28.25
C ALA A 65 -23.60 -17.50 -28.52
N CYS A 66 -23.20 -18.49 -27.74
CA CYS A 66 -23.94 -19.74 -27.59
C CYS A 66 -24.86 -19.60 -26.38
N VAL A 67 -26.16 -19.69 -26.63
CA VAL A 67 -27.22 -19.51 -25.63
C VAL A 67 -27.94 -20.83 -25.44
N ARG A 68 -28.01 -21.31 -24.20
CA ARG A 68 -28.78 -22.48 -23.81
C ARG A 68 -29.88 -22.08 -22.84
N MET A 69 -31.11 -22.45 -23.15
CA MET A 69 -32.29 -22.25 -22.33
C MET A 69 -32.70 -23.60 -21.72
N ASP A 70 -32.60 -23.73 -20.41
CA ASP A 70 -33.06 -24.91 -19.69
C ASP A 70 -34.57 -24.79 -19.38
N GLU A 71 -35.22 -25.92 -19.06
CA GLU A 71 -36.67 -26.00 -18.82
C GLU A 71 -37.16 -25.23 -17.58
N ASP A 72 -36.24 -24.69 -16.76
CA ASP A 72 -36.50 -23.84 -15.60
C ASP A 72 -36.39 -22.32 -15.89
N GLY A 73 -36.05 -21.96 -17.14
CA GLY A 73 -35.94 -20.58 -17.60
C GLY A 73 -34.59 -19.94 -17.32
N ALA A 74 -33.61 -20.71 -16.82
CA ALA A 74 -32.23 -20.27 -16.76
C ALA A 74 -31.63 -20.22 -18.17
N VAL A 75 -31.09 -19.06 -18.53
CA VAL A 75 -30.37 -18.88 -19.80
C VAL A 75 -28.88 -18.90 -19.52
N TRP A 76 -28.20 -19.96 -19.94
CA TRP A 76 -26.75 -20.00 -19.99
C TRP A 76 -26.27 -19.32 -21.26
N ALA A 77 -25.32 -18.39 -21.13
CA ALA A 77 -24.70 -17.73 -22.27
C ALA A 77 -23.18 -17.85 -22.16
N LEU A 78 -22.56 -18.32 -23.25
CA LEU A 78 -21.16 -18.10 -23.55
C LEU A 78 -21.11 -17.07 -24.66
N SER A 79 -20.63 -15.85 -24.40
CA SER A 79 -20.61 -14.79 -25.40
C SER A 79 -19.24 -14.15 -25.54
N ASN A 80 -18.86 -13.84 -26.78
CA ASN A 80 -17.77 -12.92 -27.09
C ASN A 80 -18.38 -11.60 -27.57
N VAL A 81 -18.02 -10.51 -26.89
CA VAL A 81 -18.49 -9.17 -27.20
C VAL A 81 -17.32 -8.33 -27.65
N ARG A 82 -17.46 -7.70 -28.83
CA ARG A 82 -16.50 -6.73 -29.36
C ARG A 82 -17.20 -5.44 -29.72
N PHE A 83 -16.72 -4.31 -29.20
CA PHE A 83 -17.21 -3.00 -29.64
C PHE A 83 -16.14 -1.91 -29.60
N PRO A 84 -16.18 -0.98 -30.56
CA PRO A 84 -15.39 0.25 -30.50
C PRO A 84 -16.01 1.23 -29.50
N LEU A 85 -15.18 1.92 -28.72
CA LEU A 85 -15.65 3.01 -27.85
C LEU A 85 -16.04 4.20 -28.74
N THR A 86 -17.25 4.72 -28.54
CA THR A 86 -17.94 5.59 -29.52
C THR A 86 -17.28 6.94 -29.79
N GLU A 87 -16.26 7.38 -29.03
CA GLU A 87 -15.51 8.62 -29.29
C GLU A 87 -14.00 8.51 -28.97
N GLY A 88 -13.36 7.39 -29.31
CA GLY A 88 -11.90 7.21 -29.20
C GLY A 88 -11.38 6.01 -30.00
N SER A 89 -10.06 5.85 -30.11
CA SER A 89 -9.43 4.70 -30.80
C SER A 89 -9.49 3.37 -30.01
N GLY A 90 -10.37 3.28 -29.01
CA GLY A 90 -10.42 2.18 -28.07
C GLY A 90 -11.39 1.07 -28.47
N SER A 91 -11.16 -0.13 -27.97
CA SER A 91 -11.99 -1.32 -28.20
C SER A 91 -12.09 -2.17 -26.95
N VAL A 92 -13.24 -2.79 -26.73
CA VAL A 92 -13.44 -3.79 -25.68
C VAL A 92 -13.68 -5.13 -26.34
N GLU A 93 -12.90 -6.14 -25.95
CA GLU A 93 -13.11 -7.55 -26.23
C GLU A 93 -13.22 -8.31 -24.91
N ALA A 94 -14.35 -8.99 -24.71
CA ALA A 94 -14.61 -9.78 -23.52
C ALA A 94 -15.38 -11.06 -23.82
N GLU A 95 -15.14 -12.09 -23.03
CA GLU A 95 -15.89 -13.33 -23.01
C GLU A 95 -16.69 -13.42 -21.70
N TYR A 96 -17.98 -13.70 -21.79
CA TYR A 96 -18.84 -13.95 -20.62
C TYR A 96 -19.30 -15.39 -20.62
N GLU A 97 -19.19 -16.05 -19.47
CA GLU A 97 -19.74 -17.37 -19.21
C GLU A 97 -20.63 -17.30 -17.97
N GLY A 98 -21.95 -17.47 -18.13
CA GLY A 98 -22.83 -17.49 -16.97
C GLY A 98 -24.32 -17.52 -17.28
N ARG A 99 -25.10 -17.20 -16.25
CA ARG A 99 -26.56 -17.24 -16.27
C ARG A 99 -27.14 -15.84 -16.42
N VAL A 100 -28.14 -15.71 -17.29
CA VAL A 100 -28.96 -14.51 -17.47
C VAL A 100 -30.41 -14.86 -17.11
N ARG A 101 -31.07 -14.00 -16.35
CA ARG A 101 -32.46 -14.14 -15.94
C ARG A 101 -33.23 -12.86 -16.20
N VAL A 102 -34.47 -12.98 -16.67
CA VAL A 102 -35.41 -11.86 -16.85
C VAL A 102 -36.62 -12.10 -15.95
N PRO A 103 -36.66 -11.54 -14.72
CA PRO A 103 -37.78 -11.73 -13.81
C PRO A 103 -39.11 -11.21 -14.41
N GLY A 104 -40.12 -12.07 -14.47
CA GLY A 104 -41.43 -11.80 -15.09
C GLY A 104 -41.63 -12.44 -16.47
N VAL A 105 -40.55 -12.90 -17.12
CA VAL A 105 -40.62 -13.82 -18.26
C VAL A 105 -40.48 -15.23 -17.70
N VAL A 106 -41.62 -15.89 -17.45
CA VAL A 106 -41.64 -17.27 -17.01
C VAL A 106 -41.51 -18.17 -18.23
N ILE A 107 -40.39 -18.86 -18.31
CA ILE A 107 -40.13 -19.89 -19.29
C ILE A 107 -39.81 -21.15 -18.47
N GLY A 108 -40.81 -21.91 -18.02
CA GLY A 108 -40.55 -23.12 -17.23
C GLY A 108 -41.71 -23.65 -16.40
N ALA A 109 -41.78 -24.97 -16.25
CA ALA A 109 -42.90 -25.67 -15.62
C ALA A 109 -42.71 -25.85 -14.09
N GLY A 110 -43.77 -25.54 -13.32
CA GLY A 110 -43.92 -26.03 -11.95
C GLY A 110 -44.17 -24.94 -10.90
N CYS A 111 -45.44 -24.81 -10.52
CA CYS A 111 -46.01 -24.35 -9.24
C CYS A 111 -45.10 -23.67 -8.18
N GLU A 112 -44.43 -22.57 -8.51
CA GLU A 112 -44.22 -21.50 -7.55
C GLU A 112 -44.60 -20.19 -8.24
N THR A 113 -45.54 -19.45 -7.62
CA THR A 113 -45.71 -18.02 -7.90
C THR A 113 -44.34 -17.38 -8.05
N PRO A 114 -44.13 -16.47 -9.02
CA PRO A 114 -42.83 -15.86 -9.24
C PRO A 114 -42.30 -15.49 -7.87
N THR A 115 -41.22 -16.13 -7.42
CA THR A 115 -40.44 -15.53 -6.36
C THR A 115 -39.96 -14.27 -7.05
N PRO A 116 -40.50 -13.08 -6.69
CA PRO A 116 -39.90 -11.86 -7.19
C PRO A 116 -38.41 -12.00 -6.90
N SER A 117 -37.56 -11.52 -7.82
CA SER A 117 -36.17 -11.25 -7.44
C SER A 117 -36.23 -10.66 -6.03
N PRO A 118 -35.52 -11.22 -5.03
CA PRO A 118 -35.56 -10.68 -3.68
C PRO A 118 -35.32 -9.16 -3.67
N ASP A 119 -34.63 -8.68 -4.71
CA ASP A 119 -34.21 -7.31 -4.95
C ASP A 119 -35.03 -6.56 -6.03
N GLY A 120 -35.97 -7.22 -6.73
CA GLY A 120 -36.91 -6.59 -7.68
C GLY A 120 -36.34 -6.22 -9.06
N TYR A 121 -35.24 -6.83 -9.51
CA TYR A 121 -34.65 -6.54 -10.82
C TYR A 121 -35.49 -7.05 -12.01
N MET A 122 -35.40 -6.37 -13.15
CA MET A 122 -35.96 -6.76 -14.46
C MET A 122 -35.00 -7.64 -15.29
N LEU A 123 -33.69 -7.54 -15.02
CA LEU A 123 -32.64 -8.38 -15.61
C LEU A 123 -31.63 -8.71 -14.52
N GLU A 124 -31.18 -9.95 -14.44
CA GLU A 124 -30.09 -10.41 -13.57
C GLU A 124 -29.07 -11.21 -14.39
N VAL A 125 -27.78 -11.01 -14.13
CA VAL A 125 -26.66 -11.63 -14.83
C VAL A 125 -25.66 -12.09 -13.77
N ASN A 126 -25.36 -13.39 -13.73
CA ASN A 126 -24.41 -13.96 -12.78
C ASN A 126 -23.46 -14.91 -13.51
N GLY A 127 -22.16 -14.65 -13.46
CA GLY A 127 -21.18 -15.45 -14.18
C GLY A 127 -19.77 -14.92 -14.07
N VAL A 128 -18.92 -15.42 -14.95
CA VAL A 128 -17.51 -15.03 -15.05
C VAL A 128 -17.33 -14.21 -16.32
N LEU A 129 -16.71 -13.04 -16.20
CA LEU A 129 -16.33 -12.18 -17.31
C LEU A 129 -14.81 -12.22 -17.47
N ARG A 130 -14.35 -12.70 -18.62
CA ARG A 130 -12.95 -12.65 -19.04
C ARG A 130 -12.74 -11.45 -19.95
N LEU A 131 -12.00 -10.45 -19.47
CA LEU A 131 -11.54 -9.33 -20.28
C LEU A 131 -10.32 -9.78 -21.08
N ILE A 132 -10.47 -9.85 -22.41
CA ILE A 132 -9.43 -10.32 -23.32
C ILE A 132 -8.52 -9.14 -23.69
N ASP A 133 -9.09 -8.07 -24.23
CA ASP A 133 -8.37 -6.83 -24.55
C ASP A 133 -9.33 -5.63 -24.45
N VAL A 134 -9.01 -4.69 -23.58
CA VAL A 134 -9.75 -3.46 -23.36
C VAL A 134 -8.78 -2.33 -23.55
N ASP A 135 -8.99 -1.54 -24.61
CA ASP A 135 -8.31 -0.28 -24.86
C ASP A 135 -9.30 0.85 -24.55
N ALA A 136 -9.02 1.58 -23.46
CA ALA A 136 -9.75 2.77 -23.04
C ALA A 136 -8.81 3.99 -23.05
N GLY A 137 -8.11 4.21 -24.17
CA GLY A 137 -7.28 5.38 -24.39
C GLY A 137 -5.91 5.27 -23.72
N GLN A 138 -5.78 5.78 -22.50
CA GLN A 138 -4.53 5.69 -21.72
C GLN A 138 -4.50 4.50 -20.76
N TYR A 139 -5.59 3.75 -20.67
CA TYR A 139 -5.69 2.54 -19.88
C TYR A 139 -5.89 1.34 -20.80
N ARG A 140 -5.13 0.28 -20.56
CA ARG A 140 -5.28 -0.99 -21.25
C ARG A 140 -5.40 -2.13 -20.27
N ILE A 141 -6.44 -2.94 -20.40
CA ILE A 141 -6.70 -4.12 -19.58
C ILE A 141 -6.73 -5.35 -20.47
N SER A 142 -5.99 -6.40 -20.11
CA SER A 142 -6.00 -7.68 -20.81
C SER A 142 -5.84 -8.83 -19.84
N ASP A 143 -6.30 -10.02 -20.24
CA ASP A 143 -6.19 -11.28 -19.52
C ASP A 143 -6.67 -11.24 -18.06
N MET A 144 -7.85 -10.66 -17.83
CA MET A 144 -8.42 -10.53 -16.48
C MET A 144 -9.75 -11.28 -16.36
N GLU A 145 -9.83 -12.19 -15.39
CA GLU A 145 -11.05 -12.93 -15.06
C GLU A 145 -11.75 -12.28 -13.85
N LEU A 146 -13.06 -12.10 -13.95
CA LEU A 146 -13.86 -11.35 -12.99
C LEU A 146 -15.17 -12.08 -12.69
N ASP A 147 -15.48 -12.27 -11.41
CA ASP A 147 -16.81 -12.72 -11.00
C ASP A 147 -17.79 -11.55 -11.09
N VAL A 148 -18.87 -11.71 -11.85
CA VAL A 148 -19.86 -10.65 -12.11
C VAL A 148 -21.23 -11.09 -11.61
N ASN A 149 -21.85 -10.25 -10.80
CA ASN A 149 -23.26 -10.34 -10.42
C ASN A 149 -23.90 -8.97 -10.69
N ALA A 150 -24.77 -8.86 -11.69
CA ALA A 150 -25.39 -7.61 -12.10
C ALA A 150 -26.91 -7.71 -12.17
N GLY A 151 -27.58 -6.61 -11.82
CA GLY A 151 -29.03 -6.46 -11.86
C GLY A 151 -29.43 -5.11 -12.46
N TYR A 152 -30.51 -5.08 -13.24
CA TYR A 152 -31.11 -3.86 -13.78
C TYR A 152 -32.57 -3.76 -13.39
N ASP A 153 -32.99 -2.65 -12.78
CA ASP A 153 -34.37 -2.45 -12.27
C ASP A 153 -35.25 -1.58 -13.18
N GLY A 154 -34.82 -1.31 -14.42
CA GLY A 154 -35.50 -0.38 -15.34
C GLY A 154 -35.06 1.07 -15.22
N ARG A 155 -34.26 1.42 -14.20
CA ARG A 155 -33.74 2.79 -13.99
C ARG A 155 -32.25 2.80 -13.69
N GLU A 156 -31.77 1.80 -12.98
CA GLU A 156 -30.42 1.71 -12.44
C GLU A 156 -29.85 0.31 -12.67
N VAL A 157 -28.56 0.27 -13.02
CA VAL A 157 -27.77 -0.96 -13.02
C VAL A 157 -27.00 -1.02 -11.72
N LYS A 158 -27.07 -2.13 -11.02
CA LYS A 158 -26.19 -2.47 -9.90
C LYS A 158 -25.37 -3.68 -10.30
N ALA A 159 -24.06 -3.60 -10.19
CA ALA A 159 -23.18 -4.71 -10.48
C ALA A 159 -22.19 -4.89 -9.35
N THR A 160 -21.92 -6.11 -8.97
CA THR A 160 -20.80 -6.50 -8.14
C THR A 160 -19.82 -7.22 -9.05
N ILE A 161 -18.57 -6.75 -9.04
CA ILE A 161 -17.44 -7.40 -9.69
C ILE A 161 -16.45 -7.79 -8.61
N ALA A 162 -15.91 -9.00 -8.63
CA ALA A 162 -14.92 -9.43 -7.66
C ALA A 162 -13.75 -10.17 -8.30
N GLY A 163 -12.61 -10.14 -7.62
CA GLY A 163 -11.44 -10.94 -7.96
C GLY A 163 -10.79 -11.47 -6.69
N GLU A 164 -10.59 -12.79 -6.64
CA GLU A 164 -9.90 -13.47 -5.54
C GLU A 164 -8.41 -13.63 -5.88
N HIS A 165 -7.56 -13.33 -4.90
CA HIS A 165 -6.11 -13.51 -4.92
C HIS A 165 -5.46 -12.89 -6.16
N ALA A 166 -5.90 -11.70 -6.55
CA ALA A 166 -5.36 -10.99 -7.70
C ALA A 166 -3.93 -10.53 -7.40
N SER A 167 -2.94 -11.13 -8.08
CA SER A 167 -1.53 -10.78 -7.88
C SER A 167 -1.23 -9.36 -8.39
N MET A 168 -0.27 -8.66 -7.77
CA MET A 168 0.15 -7.34 -8.24
C MET A 168 0.71 -7.37 -9.66
N GLU A 169 1.30 -8.49 -10.09
CA GLU A 169 1.74 -8.68 -11.48
C GLU A 169 0.54 -8.73 -12.43
N THR A 170 -0.49 -9.51 -12.08
CA THR A 170 -1.74 -9.60 -12.86
C THR A 170 -2.41 -8.24 -12.95
N ILE A 171 -2.51 -7.53 -11.82
CA ILE A 171 -3.10 -6.18 -11.78
C ILE A 171 -2.27 -5.19 -12.61
N GLY A 172 -0.94 -5.19 -12.46
CA GLY A 172 -0.08 -4.31 -13.24
C GLY A 172 -0.18 -4.58 -14.74
N ARG A 173 -0.17 -5.85 -15.14
CA ARG A 173 -0.40 -6.26 -16.55
C ARG A 173 -1.77 -5.78 -17.05
N ALA A 174 -2.81 -5.99 -16.23
CA ALA A 174 -4.15 -5.52 -16.49
C ALA A 174 -4.30 -3.98 -16.48
N LEU A 175 -3.33 -3.21 -15.97
CA LEU A 175 -3.35 -1.75 -16.05
C LEU A 175 -2.40 -1.21 -17.13
N GLY A 176 -1.71 -2.09 -17.85
CA GLY A 176 -0.73 -1.73 -18.87
C GLY A 176 0.57 -1.13 -18.31
N HIS A 177 0.83 -1.24 -17.00
CA HIS A 177 2.06 -0.75 -16.38
C HIS A 177 2.46 -1.59 -15.15
N ALA A 178 3.76 -1.79 -14.94
CA ALA A 178 4.25 -2.53 -13.78
C ALA A 178 3.95 -1.78 -12.48
N ILE A 179 3.44 -2.50 -11.48
CA ILE A 179 3.30 -2.00 -10.11
C ILE A 179 4.60 -2.37 -9.37
N GLU A 180 5.25 -1.38 -8.73
CA GLU A 180 6.48 -1.57 -7.94
C GLU A 180 6.19 -2.19 -6.55
N ALA A 181 5.38 -3.25 -6.55
CA ALA A 181 5.04 -4.05 -5.39
C ALA A 181 4.78 -5.49 -5.81
N GLU A 182 5.21 -6.43 -4.96
CA GLU A 182 4.88 -7.84 -5.03
C GLU A 182 3.73 -8.14 -4.07
N GLY A 183 2.92 -9.16 -4.38
CA GLY A 183 1.85 -9.60 -3.48
C GLY A 183 0.53 -9.89 -4.20
N TRP A 184 -0.54 -9.91 -3.43
CA TRP A 184 -1.90 -10.22 -3.87
C TRP A 184 -2.95 -9.47 -3.07
N ILE A 185 -4.14 -9.28 -3.63
CA ILE A 185 -5.31 -8.73 -2.93
C ILE A 185 -6.59 -9.51 -3.28
N ASP A 186 -7.46 -9.66 -2.30
CA ASP A 186 -8.87 -10.01 -2.48
C ASP A 186 -9.68 -8.72 -2.55
N TRP A 187 -10.42 -8.53 -3.63
CA TRP A 187 -11.15 -7.29 -3.85
C TRP A 187 -12.53 -7.50 -4.46
N LYS A 188 -13.40 -6.53 -4.22
CA LYS A 188 -14.76 -6.47 -4.74
C LYS A 188 -15.14 -5.04 -5.07
N ALA A 189 -15.64 -4.77 -6.26
CA ALA A 189 -16.24 -3.50 -6.66
C ALA A 189 -17.76 -3.60 -6.72
N ASP A 190 -18.45 -2.78 -5.94
CA ASP A 190 -19.89 -2.55 -6.06
C ASP A 190 -20.13 -1.30 -6.90
N LEU A 191 -20.71 -1.49 -8.09
CA LEU A 191 -21.02 -0.46 -9.06
C LEU A 191 -22.51 -0.16 -9.06
N LYS A 192 -22.85 1.12 -9.22
CA LYS A 192 -24.20 1.65 -9.34
C LYS A 192 -24.21 2.70 -10.44
N ALA A 193 -24.92 2.43 -11.52
CA ALA A 193 -25.00 3.28 -12.69
C ALA A 193 -26.43 3.73 -12.97
N ARG A 194 -26.63 5.05 -13.15
CA ARG A 194 -27.92 5.65 -13.49
C ARG A 194 -27.74 6.70 -14.58
N GLY A 195 -28.26 6.44 -15.77
CA GLY A 195 -28.00 7.29 -16.94
C GLY A 195 -26.51 7.31 -17.28
N LEU A 196 -25.90 8.50 -17.30
CA LEU A 196 -24.46 8.68 -17.57
C LEU A 196 -23.60 8.80 -16.29
N SER A 197 -24.19 8.63 -15.11
CA SER A 197 -23.45 8.68 -13.84
C SER A 197 -23.16 7.27 -13.34
N VAL A 198 -21.92 7.05 -12.90
CA VAL A 198 -21.45 5.78 -12.34
C VAL A 198 -20.79 6.08 -11.00
N ASN A 199 -21.22 5.36 -9.97
CA ASN A 199 -20.55 5.31 -8.69
C ASN A 199 -20.05 3.89 -8.47
N ALA A 200 -18.81 3.76 -8.03
CA ALA A 200 -18.22 2.47 -7.68
C ALA A 200 -17.60 2.55 -6.28
N VAL A 201 -17.74 1.49 -5.51
CA VAL A 201 -17.05 1.30 -4.23
C VAL A 201 -16.23 0.03 -4.35
N VAL A 202 -14.91 0.20 -4.38
CA VAL A 202 -13.96 -0.92 -4.38
C VAL A 202 -13.58 -1.22 -2.94
N THR A 203 -13.86 -2.42 -2.48
CA THR A 203 -13.52 -2.95 -1.17
C THR A 203 -12.36 -3.93 -1.32
N ILE A 204 -11.34 -3.75 -0.50
CA ILE A 204 -10.25 -4.71 -0.31
C ILE A 204 -10.58 -5.51 0.94
N ALA A 205 -10.76 -6.83 0.78
CA ALA A 205 -11.18 -7.73 1.86
C ALA A 205 -9.99 -8.36 2.59
N ASP A 206 -8.93 -8.64 1.84
CA ASP A 206 -7.65 -9.09 2.36
C ASP A 206 -6.55 -8.79 1.34
N GLY A 207 -5.31 -8.93 1.78
CA GLY A 207 -4.17 -8.87 0.88
C GLY A 207 -2.85 -8.79 1.61
N GLU A 208 -1.82 -9.02 0.82
CA GLU A 208 -0.45 -8.98 1.27
C GLU A 208 0.39 -8.24 0.24
N LEU A 209 1.15 -7.25 0.68
CA LEU A 209 1.99 -6.44 -0.20
C LEU A 209 3.41 -6.35 0.34
N LYS A 210 4.38 -6.33 -0.57
CA LYS A 210 5.78 -6.08 -0.28
C LYS A 210 6.34 -5.18 -1.37
N SER A 211 7.13 -4.17 -1.00
CA SER A 211 7.80 -3.30 -1.97
C SER A 211 9.31 -3.41 -1.79
N GLU A 212 10.09 -3.16 -2.84
CA GLU A 212 11.54 -3.04 -2.71
C GLU A 212 11.94 -1.83 -1.85
N LEU A 213 11.08 -0.81 -1.80
CA LEU A 213 11.29 0.41 -1.00
C LEU A 213 11.14 0.16 0.51
N TRP A 214 10.47 -0.92 0.89
CA TRP A 214 10.17 -1.23 2.29
C TRP A 214 10.37 -2.71 2.58
N PRO A 215 11.38 -3.10 3.38
CA PRO A 215 11.71 -4.51 3.57
C PRO A 215 10.60 -5.31 4.27
N GLN A 216 9.74 -4.65 5.05
CA GLN A 216 8.62 -5.28 5.77
C GLN A 216 7.44 -5.56 4.84
N LYS A 217 6.79 -6.70 5.10
CA LYS A 217 5.55 -7.10 4.45
C LYS A 217 4.36 -6.41 5.12
N PHE A 218 3.46 -5.89 4.31
CA PHE A 218 2.11 -5.50 4.72
C PHE A 218 1.20 -6.72 4.57
N SER A 219 0.40 -6.99 5.58
CA SER A 219 -0.54 -8.11 5.64
C SER A 219 -1.90 -7.65 6.13
N GLU A 220 -2.93 -8.46 5.96
CA GLU A 220 -4.30 -8.13 6.39
C GLU A 220 -4.77 -6.80 5.76
N LEU A 221 -4.42 -6.57 4.49
CA LEU A 221 -4.78 -5.34 3.78
C LEU A 221 -6.30 -5.26 3.64
N ARG A 222 -6.92 -4.21 4.17
CA ARG A 222 -8.38 -4.03 4.18
C ARG A 222 -8.76 -2.58 3.97
N GLY A 223 -9.81 -2.32 3.21
CA GLY A 223 -10.24 -0.94 3.02
C GLY A 223 -11.32 -0.75 1.98
N SER A 224 -11.70 0.52 1.80
CA SER A 224 -12.64 0.94 0.78
C SER A 224 -12.14 2.16 0.02
N ILE A 225 -12.36 2.14 -1.29
CA ILE A 225 -12.06 3.19 -2.24
C ILE A 225 -13.37 3.54 -2.93
N GLU A 226 -13.82 4.77 -2.75
CA GLU A 226 -15.01 5.32 -3.39
C GLU A 226 -14.61 6.07 -4.65
N ILE A 227 -15.27 5.74 -5.75
CA ILE A 227 -15.07 6.35 -7.06
C ILE A 227 -16.41 6.92 -7.49
N ALA A 228 -16.52 8.24 -7.51
CA ALA A 228 -17.70 8.94 -7.99
C ALA A 228 -17.42 9.58 -9.36
N GLN A 229 -18.15 9.17 -10.39
CA GLN A 229 -18.14 9.78 -11.70
C GLN A 229 -19.50 10.44 -11.99
N ALA A 230 -19.50 11.77 -12.02
CA ALA A 230 -20.72 12.56 -12.24
C ALA A 230 -21.20 12.57 -13.70
N ALA A 231 -20.30 12.32 -14.67
CA ALA A 231 -20.65 12.19 -16.09
C ALA A 231 -19.58 11.38 -16.84
N LEU A 232 -20.02 10.41 -17.65
CA LEU A 232 -19.20 9.68 -18.64
C LEU A 232 -18.78 10.54 -19.84
N GLU A 233 -18.69 11.87 -19.70
CA GLU A 233 -18.24 12.73 -20.80
C GLU A 233 -16.72 12.60 -21.03
N PRO A 234 -16.24 12.69 -22.28
CA PRO A 234 -14.82 12.70 -22.60
C PRO A 234 -14.11 13.83 -21.85
N GLY A 235 -13.24 13.47 -20.90
CA GLY A 235 -12.49 14.42 -20.07
C GLY A 235 -13.08 14.68 -18.67
N GLY A 236 -14.20 14.03 -18.31
CA GLY A 236 -14.72 14.04 -16.94
C GLY A 236 -13.75 13.36 -15.97
N GLN A 237 -13.16 14.12 -15.04
CA GLN A 237 -12.30 13.53 -14.01
C GLN A 237 -13.13 12.78 -12.97
N ALA A 238 -12.88 11.48 -12.83
CA ALA A 238 -13.40 10.71 -11.72
C ALA A 238 -12.85 11.27 -10.40
N GLN A 239 -13.75 11.54 -9.45
CA GLN A 239 -13.33 11.87 -8.09
C GLN A 239 -13.08 10.56 -7.35
N ILE A 240 -11.81 10.28 -7.10
CA ILE A 240 -11.38 9.12 -6.31
C ILE A 240 -11.16 9.58 -4.88
N HIS A 241 -11.90 8.96 -3.97
CA HIS A 241 -11.76 9.15 -2.53
C HIS A 241 -11.47 7.81 -1.88
N VAL A 242 -10.36 7.71 -1.19
CA VAL A 242 -10.04 6.56 -0.34
C VAL A 242 -10.58 6.84 1.05
N SER A 243 -11.67 6.16 1.42
CA SER A 243 -12.30 6.32 2.73
C SER A 243 -11.34 5.84 3.83
N SER A 244 -10.75 4.66 3.65
CA SER A 244 -9.75 4.06 4.55
C SER A 244 -9.15 2.83 3.90
N VAL A 245 -7.82 2.71 3.87
CA VAL A 245 -7.09 1.48 3.56
C VAL A 245 -6.11 1.22 4.69
N ARG A 246 -6.18 0.05 5.30
CA ARG A 246 -5.41 -0.35 6.48
C ARG A 246 -4.64 -1.62 6.21
N ALA A 247 -3.50 -1.76 6.84
CA ALA A 247 -2.72 -2.99 6.84
C ALA A 247 -1.98 -3.18 8.16
N THR A 248 -1.69 -4.43 8.48
CA THR A 248 -0.80 -4.82 9.57
C THR A 248 0.65 -4.83 9.05
N MET A 249 1.57 -4.23 9.80
CA MET A 249 3.01 -4.19 9.50
C MET A 249 3.83 -4.52 10.75
N GLY A 250 4.48 -5.69 10.74
CA GLY A 250 5.13 -6.22 11.94
C GLY A 250 4.09 -6.49 13.03
N ARG A 251 4.21 -5.79 14.17
CA ARG A 251 3.21 -5.82 15.25
C ARG A 251 2.23 -4.65 15.24
N GLY A 252 2.44 -3.68 14.35
CA GLY A 252 1.67 -2.45 14.27
C GLY A 252 0.64 -2.45 13.16
N ALA A 253 -0.06 -1.32 13.02
CA ALA A 253 -1.03 -1.10 11.96
C ALA A 253 -0.81 0.27 11.32
N ILE A 254 -1.03 0.34 10.01
CA ILE A 254 -1.01 1.57 9.22
C ILE A 254 -2.37 1.75 8.53
N GLU A 255 -2.83 2.99 8.43
CA GLU A 255 -4.05 3.41 7.78
C GLU A 255 -3.75 4.62 6.88
N VAL A 256 -4.28 4.58 5.66
CA VAL A 256 -4.22 5.67 4.69
C VAL A 256 -5.63 6.04 4.27
N SER A 257 -5.93 7.33 4.22
CA SER A 257 -7.20 7.87 3.72
C SER A 257 -6.99 9.19 3.01
N GLY A 258 -7.92 9.60 2.15
CA GLY A 258 -7.81 10.88 1.45
C GLY A 258 -8.32 10.85 0.03
N GLY A 259 -7.92 11.81 -0.78
CA GLY A 259 -8.34 11.91 -2.16
C GLY A 259 -7.80 13.17 -2.82
N GLY A 260 -7.52 13.07 -4.12
CA GLY A 260 -6.93 14.16 -4.88
C GLY A 260 -5.62 14.68 -4.25
N PRO A 261 -5.52 15.98 -3.90
CA PRO A 261 -4.29 16.61 -3.45
C PRO A 261 -3.94 16.38 -1.97
N LYS A 262 -4.76 15.66 -1.20
CA LYS A 262 -4.57 15.53 0.26
C LYS A 262 -4.83 14.10 0.73
N TRP A 263 -3.83 13.56 1.42
CA TRP A 263 -3.78 12.22 1.97
C TRP A 263 -3.41 12.28 3.44
N SER A 264 -3.97 11.40 4.24
CA SER A 264 -3.69 11.23 5.67
C SER A 264 -3.14 9.84 5.89
N VAL A 265 -2.09 9.74 6.70
CA VAL A 265 -1.41 8.51 7.07
C VAL A 265 -1.38 8.45 8.58
N HIS A 266 -2.00 7.43 9.15
CA HIS A 266 -1.94 7.13 10.56
C HIS A 266 -1.31 5.76 10.77
N GLY A 267 -0.35 5.65 11.66
CA GLY A 267 0.26 4.37 11.98
C GLY A 267 0.68 4.29 13.43
N SER A 268 0.59 3.10 13.99
CA SER A 268 0.93 2.83 15.38
C SER A 268 1.75 1.56 15.47
N GLU A 269 2.78 1.60 16.32
CA GLU A 269 3.74 0.52 16.52
C GLU A 269 4.40 -0.02 15.24
N LEU A 270 4.62 0.88 14.28
CA LEU A 270 5.27 0.55 13.02
C LEU A 270 6.71 0.12 13.26
N GLU A 271 7.03 -1.11 12.87
CA GLU A 271 8.39 -1.62 12.98
C GLU A 271 9.29 -1.00 11.91
N ILE A 272 10.37 -0.36 12.35
CA ILE A 272 11.39 0.21 11.47
C ILE A 272 12.57 -0.76 11.48
N GLU A 273 12.91 -1.31 10.31
CA GLU A 273 14.22 -1.94 10.11
C GLU A 273 15.00 -1.22 9.03
N HIS A 274 15.90 -0.35 9.48
CA HIS A 274 16.87 0.35 8.66
C HIS A 274 18.29 0.09 9.20
N PRO A 275 19.34 0.08 8.35
CA PRO A 275 20.71 -0.11 8.84
C PRO A 275 21.13 0.88 9.94
N LEU A 276 20.61 2.12 9.90
CA LEU A 276 20.89 3.16 10.90
C LEU A 276 19.88 3.20 12.06
N MET A 277 18.74 2.54 11.93
CA MET A 277 17.68 2.64 12.93
C MET A 277 16.83 1.38 12.95
N ARG A 278 16.71 0.77 14.13
CA ARG A 278 15.81 -0.35 14.36
C ARG A 278 14.95 -0.09 15.57
N GLY A 279 13.63 -0.18 15.46
CA GLY A 279 12.74 0.12 16.58
C GLY A 279 11.30 0.30 16.13
N PHE A 280 10.56 1.14 16.84
CA PHE A 280 9.15 1.37 16.57
C PHE A 280 8.86 2.85 16.35
N ALA A 281 7.86 3.11 15.51
CA ALA A 281 7.33 4.44 15.31
C ALA A 281 5.82 4.50 15.28
N ASP A 282 5.28 5.63 15.73
CA ASP A 282 3.91 6.03 15.47
C ASP A 282 3.96 7.23 14.52
N VAL A 283 3.07 7.26 13.53
CA VAL A 283 3.00 8.32 12.53
C VAL A 283 1.57 8.87 12.49
N ASP A 284 1.46 10.19 12.43
CA ASP A 284 0.23 10.88 12.13
C ASP A 284 0.58 12.03 11.20
N ALA A 285 0.41 11.83 9.90
CA ALA A 285 0.90 12.72 8.87
C ALA A 285 -0.13 12.98 7.78
N THR A 286 -0.10 14.19 7.24
CA THR A 286 -0.79 14.60 6.02
C THR A 286 0.22 14.72 4.90
N ILE A 287 -0.03 14.04 3.78
CA ILE A 287 0.72 14.17 2.54
C ILE A 287 -0.11 15.03 1.58
N ARG A 288 0.45 16.13 1.11
CA ARG A 288 -0.11 16.97 0.06
C ARG A 288 0.55 16.61 -1.27
N THR A 289 -0.26 16.36 -2.29
CA THR A 289 0.17 16.01 -3.65
C THR A 289 -0.25 17.12 -4.63
N GLY A 290 0.51 17.29 -5.72
CA GLY A 290 0.34 18.38 -6.68
C GLY A 290 1.69 18.85 -7.24
N ASP A 291 1.78 20.11 -7.69
CA ASP A 291 3.02 20.70 -8.25
C ASP A 291 4.22 20.61 -7.30
N ARG A 292 3.97 20.60 -5.99
CA ARG A 292 4.98 20.41 -4.95
C ARG A 292 4.43 19.50 -3.85
N MET A 293 5.11 18.37 -3.63
CA MET A 293 4.76 17.45 -2.56
C MET A 293 5.08 18.07 -1.20
N GLY A 294 4.21 17.88 -0.22
CA GLY A 294 4.44 18.35 1.15
C GLY A 294 4.03 17.29 2.17
N ILE A 295 4.80 17.16 3.25
CA ILE A 295 4.55 16.22 4.34
C ILE A 295 4.51 17.00 5.65
N GLU A 296 3.35 16.97 6.30
CA GLU A 296 3.09 17.65 7.57
C GLU A 296 2.64 16.65 8.62
N GLY A 297 3.07 16.78 9.87
CA GLY A 297 2.50 15.97 10.95
C GLY A 297 3.48 15.62 12.06
N THR A 298 3.25 14.47 12.69
CA THR A 298 4.03 13.97 13.84
C THR A 298 4.60 12.59 13.54
N LEU A 299 5.87 12.40 13.88
CA LEU A 299 6.55 11.11 13.88
C LEU A 299 7.09 10.86 15.28
N ARG A 300 6.58 9.83 15.97
CA ARG A 300 7.11 9.41 17.27
C ARG A 300 7.99 8.18 17.10
N ILE A 301 9.18 8.17 17.68
CA ILE A 301 10.13 7.04 17.62
C ILE A 301 10.39 6.54 19.03
N TYR A 302 10.30 5.24 19.30
CA TYR A 302 10.51 4.68 20.64
C TYR A 302 11.05 3.25 20.60
N ASN A 303 11.62 2.80 21.72
CA ASN A 303 12.27 1.49 21.86
C ASN A 303 13.21 1.20 20.68
N ALA A 304 13.96 2.22 20.26
CA ALA A 304 14.75 2.19 19.04
C ALA A 304 16.26 2.20 19.32
N ARG A 305 17.01 1.53 18.46
CA ARG A 305 18.47 1.54 18.41
C ARG A 305 18.87 2.34 17.18
N VAL A 306 19.60 3.42 17.38
CA VAL A 306 20.10 4.30 16.33
C VAL A 306 21.61 4.09 16.21
N ASP A 307 22.11 3.72 15.03
CA ASP A 307 23.56 3.68 14.76
C ASP A 307 24.01 5.07 14.31
N ALA A 308 24.94 5.67 15.07
CA ALA A 308 25.51 6.98 14.78
C ALA A 308 26.62 6.92 13.70
N ALA A 309 26.53 6.02 12.73
CA ALA A 309 27.50 5.90 11.65
C ALA A 309 27.49 7.10 10.69
N THR A 310 28.69 7.58 10.34
CA THR A 310 28.91 8.69 9.40
C THR A 310 29.08 8.24 7.94
N THR A 311 28.86 6.97 7.63
CA THR A 311 29.10 6.46 6.27
C THR A 311 28.07 7.04 5.31
N ALA A 312 28.57 7.78 4.31
CA ALA A 312 27.80 8.33 3.20
C ALA A 312 27.03 7.21 2.48
N PHE A 313 25.71 7.17 2.65
CA PHE A 313 24.86 6.27 1.87
C PHE A 313 24.57 6.91 0.51
N SER A 314 25.04 6.26 -0.53
CA SER A 314 24.81 6.58 -1.94
C SER A 314 23.61 5.83 -2.54
N ARG A 315 22.84 5.11 -1.71
CA ARG A 315 21.60 4.42 -2.10
C ARG A 315 20.49 4.66 -1.08
N ALA A 316 20.16 5.93 -0.84
CA ALA A 316 18.76 6.19 -0.49
C ALA A 316 17.94 5.88 -1.76
N ALA A 317 16.74 5.33 -1.61
CA ALA A 317 15.75 5.41 -2.68
C ALA A 317 15.70 6.86 -3.18
N SER A 318 15.42 7.09 -4.47
CA SER A 318 15.24 8.45 -4.97
C SER A 318 13.97 9.03 -4.36
N ILE A 319 14.05 9.51 -3.11
CA ILE A 319 12.95 10.16 -2.44
C ILE A 319 12.73 11.47 -3.20
N PRO A 320 11.53 11.70 -3.74
CA PRO A 320 11.21 12.97 -4.38
C PRO A 320 11.42 14.10 -3.38
N ASP A 321 11.88 15.26 -3.86
CA ASP A 321 12.00 16.41 -2.97
C ASP A 321 10.60 16.85 -2.56
N ALA A 322 10.36 16.92 -1.25
CA ALA A 322 9.09 17.30 -0.65
C ALA A 322 9.34 18.34 0.43
N ASP A 323 8.39 19.26 0.59
CA ASP A 323 8.38 20.19 1.72
C ASP A 323 8.08 19.43 2.99
N LEU A 324 8.82 19.73 4.05
CA LEU A 324 8.71 19.07 5.35
C LEU A 324 8.16 20.06 6.37
N ASP A 325 7.23 19.60 7.19
CA ASP A 325 6.76 20.26 8.39
C ASP A 325 6.41 19.19 9.45
N LEU A 326 7.43 18.59 10.03
CA LEU A 326 7.32 17.38 10.85
C LEU A 326 7.76 17.61 12.29
N LYS A 327 6.89 17.29 13.24
CA LYS A 327 7.24 17.17 14.65
C LYS A 327 7.75 15.76 14.95
N VAL A 328 9.06 15.62 15.13
CA VAL A 328 9.68 14.36 15.54
C VAL A 328 9.74 14.28 17.06
N ILE A 329 9.06 13.28 17.63
CA ILE A 329 9.02 13.02 19.06
C ILE A 329 9.91 11.81 19.35
N VAL A 330 11.01 12.03 20.04
CA VAL A 330 11.81 10.94 20.60
C VAL A 330 11.10 10.46 21.86
N GLY A 331 10.71 9.19 21.88
CA GLY A 331 10.04 8.52 22.98
C GLY A 331 11.00 7.80 23.93
N SER A 332 10.45 6.98 24.81
CA SER A 332 11.23 6.17 25.75
C SER A 332 11.98 5.03 25.06
N GLY A 333 13.08 4.57 25.69
CA GLY A 333 13.82 3.39 25.24
C GLY A 333 14.64 3.58 23.97
N VAL A 334 14.81 4.82 23.50
CA VAL A 334 15.69 5.13 22.37
C VAL A 334 17.15 5.18 22.84
N LYS A 335 18.03 4.50 22.12
CA LYS A 335 19.47 4.43 22.41
C LYS A 335 20.27 4.66 21.14
N ALA A 336 21.21 5.60 21.19
CA ALA A 336 22.23 5.78 20.16
C ALA A 336 23.42 4.88 20.46
N PHE A 337 23.98 4.23 19.43
CA PHE A 337 25.13 3.35 19.53
C PHE A 337 26.20 3.75 18.53
N ARG A 338 27.46 3.54 18.91
CA ARG A 338 28.61 3.59 18.01
C ARG A 338 29.70 2.69 18.56
N GLU A 339 29.98 1.58 17.88
CA GLU A 339 30.94 0.57 18.36
C GLU A 339 30.60 0.14 19.80
N GLU A 340 31.53 0.30 20.75
CA GLU A 340 31.32 -0.01 22.17
C GLU A 340 30.61 1.12 22.94
N SER A 341 30.45 2.30 22.32
CA SER A 341 29.81 3.47 22.93
C SER A 341 28.29 3.43 22.75
N TRP A 342 27.56 3.92 23.75
CA TRP A 342 26.12 4.07 23.68
C TRP A 342 25.62 5.21 24.58
N ALA A 343 24.49 5.79 24.23
CA ALA A 343 23.80 6.73 25.11
C ALA A 343 22.30 6.56 24.99
N GLN A 344 21.59 6.66 26.11
CA GLN A 344 20.15 6.81 26.06
C GLN A 344 19.81 8.19 25.47
N VAL A 345 18.86 8.22 24.54
CA VAL A 345 18.27 9.46 24.05
C VAL A 345 17.02 9.72 24.88
N MET A 346 16.99 10.87 25.54
CA MET A 346 15.90 11.24 26.43
C MET A 346 14.69 11.70 25.64
N PRO A 347 13.47 11.56 26.18
CA PRO A 347 12.28 12.00 25.49
C PRO A 347 12.34 13.49 25.15
N SER A 348 12.26 13.80 23.86
CA SER A 348 12.41 15.16 23.36
C SER A 348 11.59 15.39 22.10
N VAL A 349 11.52 16.64 21.66
CA VAL A 349 10.78 17.05 20.48
C VAL A 349 11.67 17.90 19.59
N VAL A 350 11.78 17.52 18.33
CA VAL A 350 12.51 18.24 17.29
C VAL A 350 11.55 18.54 16.16
N HIS A 351 11.50 19.79 15.73
CA HIS A 351 10.73 20.21 14.57
C HIS A 351 11.64 20.18 13.33
N ILE A 352 11.21 19.50 12.28
CA ILE A 352 11.92 19.41 11.00
C ILE A 352 11.11 20.14 9.94
N GLN A 353 11.72 21.15 9.35
CA GLN A 353 11.15 21.98 8.28
C GLN A 353 12.06 22.02 7.04
N GLY A 354 11.63 22.71 5.99
CA GLY A 354 12.41 22.90 4.77
C GLY A 354 12.03 21.87 3.71
N SER A 355 13.01 21.25 3.06
CA SER A 355 12.75 20.18 2.10
C SER A 355 13.55 18.91 2.41
N VAL A 356 13.18 17.79 1.81
CA VAL A 356 13.94 16.52 1.91
C VAL A 356 15.42 16.72 1.54
N ARG A 357 15.71 17.57 0.55
CA ARG A 357 17.09 17.89 0.15
C ARG A 357 17.80 18.88 1.08
N GLN A 358 17.06 19.74 1.78
CA GLN A 358 17.60 20.76 2.68
C GLN A 358 16.77 20.83 3.97
N PRO A 359 16.83 19.79 4.83
CA PRO A 359 16.06 19.78 6.06
C PRO A 359 16.67 20.73 7.08
N ARG A 360 15.80 21.40 7.85
CA ARG A 360 16.15 22.31 8.94
C ARG A 360 15.53 21.78 10.22
N ALA A 361 16.36 21.49 11.21
CA ALA A 361 15.90 21.06 12.52
C ALA A 361 15.89 22.23 13.51
N GLU A 362 14.85 22.31 14.33
CA GLU A 362 14.72 23.24 15.45
C GLU A 362 14.29 22.48 16.71
N GLY A 363 14.85 22.83 17.86
CA GLY A 363 14.56 22.20 19.14
C GLY A 363 15.81 21.62 19.78
N TYR A 364 15.64 20.57 20.59
CA TYR A 364 16.78 19.95 21.28
C TYR A 364 16.56 18.46 21.52
N VAL A 365 17.67 17.76 21.70
CA VAL A 365 17.71 16.36 22.12
C VAL A 365 18.60 16.27 23.34
N GLU A 366 18.11 15.63 24.39
CA GLU A 366 18.89 15.31 25.58
C GLU A 366 19.40 13.86 25.48
N VAL A 367 20.59 13.62 26.01
CA VAL A 367 21.22 12.30 26.03
C VAL A 367 21.76 11.99 27.43
N GLY A 368 21.87 10.70 27.74
CA GLY A 368 22.29 10.21 29.04
C GLY A 368 21.15 9.50 29.78
N PRO A 369 21.46 8.53 30.66
CA PRO A 369 22.78 7.99 30.94
C PRO A 369 23.36 7.19 29.76
N GLY A 370 24.68 7.02 29.73
CA GLY A 370 25.37 6.31 28.66
C GLY A 370 26.83 6.01 28.99
N GLU A 371 27.57 5.48 28.01
CA GLU A 371 28.99 5.21 28.07
C GLU A 371 29.65 5.55 26.73
N VAL A 372 30.74 6.31 26.76
CA VAL A 372 31.60 6.54 25.58
C VAL A 372 32.91 5.83 25.82
N CYS A 373 33.26 4.91 24.93
CA CYS A 373 34.53 4.23 24.94
C CYS A 373 35.54 5.06 24.13
N LEU A 374 36.43 5.78 24.82
CA LEU A 374 37.51 6.55 24.17
C LEU A 374 38.83 5.80 24.30
N TYR A 375 39.31 5.23 23.18
CA TYR A 375 40.56 4.44 23.14
C TYR A 375 40.59 3.30 24.18
N GLY A 376 39.45 2.64 24.41
CA GLY A 376 39.33 1.54 25.37
C GLY A 376 39.12 1.97 26.82
N VAL A 377 38.91 3.26 27.09
CA VAL A 377 38.52 3.78 28.41
C VAL A 377 37.03 4.14 28.39
N PRO A 378 36.19 3.47 29.22
CA PRO A 378 34.78 3.81 29.32
C PRO A 378 34.60 5.09 30.15
N LEU A 379 34.00 6.10 29.55
CA LEU A 379 33.54 7.31 30.24
C LEU A 379 32.01 7.25 30.36
N GLU A 380 31.50 7.34 31.58
CA GLU A 380 30.07 7.35 31.84
C GLU A 380 29.48 8.71 31.43
N ILE A 381 28.55 8.75 30.47
CA ILE A 381 27.76 9.95 30.16
C ILE A 381 26.71 10.10 31.25
N LEU A 382 26.78 11.21 31.98
CA LEU A 382 25.81 11.56 33.01
C LEU A 382 24.66 12.35 32.41
N SER A 383 24.97 13.30 31.53
CA SER A 383 23.99 14.09 30.81
C SER A 383 24.60 14.70 29.55
N GLY A 384 23.74 15.08 28.63
CA GLY A 384 24.12 15.85 27.47
C GLY A 384 22.91 16.42 26.77
N ARG A 385 23.16 17.41 25.92
CA ARG A 385 22.15 18.13 25.17
C ARG A 385 22.73 18.56 23.83
N VAL A 386 21.92 18.42 22.79
CA VAL A 386 22.18 18.90 21.44
C VAL A 386 21.05 19.85 21.08
N ASP A 387 21.38 21.10 20.80
CA ASP A 387 20.45 22.15 20.40
C ASP A 387 20.55 22.40 18.89
N PHE A 388 19.38 22.45 18.24
CA PHE A 388 19.22 22.71 16.82
C PHE A 388 18.62 24.11 16.62
N SER A 389 19.33 24.98 15.91
CA SER A 389 18.98 26.40 15.77
C SER A 389 18.31 26.77 14.44
N GLY A 390 17.86 25.81 13.63
CA GLY A 390 17.13 26.04 12.37
C GLY A 390 17.91 26.65 11.20
N ASN A 391 19.16 27.09 11.40
CA ASN A 391 19.95 27.81 10.40
C ASN A 391 20.81 26.90 9.52
N ASP A 392 20.94 27.32 8.25
CA ASP A 392 21.56 26.66 7.11
C ASP A 392 23.07 26.41 7.33
N GLY A 393 23.42 25.31 8.02
CA GLY A 393 24.74 24.66 7.90
C GLY A 393 25.68 24.70 9.11
N SER A 394 25.36 25.37 10.23
CA SER A 394 26.22 25.33 11.45
C SER A 394 25.47 25.49 12.78
N GLY A 395 24.14 25.39 12.75
CA GLY A 395 23.24 25.68 13.88
C GLY A 395 23.15 24.58 14.95
N LEU A 396 24.13 23.67 15.03
CA LEU A 396 24.14 22.60 16.03
C LEU A 396 25.14 22.97 17.14
N ALA A 397 24.63 23.15 18.33
CA ALA A 397 25.44 23.28 19.54
C ALA A 397 25.23 22.06 20.42
N PHE A 398 26.26 21.62 21.13
CA PHE A 398 26.16 20.49 22.03
C PHE A 398 26.87 20.78 23.36
N SER A 399 26.45 20.07 24.40
CA SER A 399 27.09 20.02 25.71
C SER A 399 26.92 18.62 26.27
N ILE A 400 28.00 17.99 26.74
CA ILE A 400 28.02 16.64 27.29
C ILE A 400 28.84 16.68 28.58
N VAL A 401 28.31 16.03 29.61
CA VAL A 401 28.97 15.82 30.90
C VAL A 401 29.23 14.33 31.04
N ALA A 402 30.51 13.97 31.15
CA ALA A 402 30.95 12.59 31.33
C ALA A 402 31.84 12.44 32.55
N ARG A 403 31.89 11.24 33.12
CA ARG A 403 32.69 10.90 34.29
C ARG A 403 33.62 9.73 33.97
N ASP A 404 34.89 9.87 34.33
CA ASP A 404 35.79 8.72 34.43
C ASP A 404 35.61 8.05 35.81
N ALA A 405 34.83 6.98 35.86
CA ALA A 405 34.61 6.19 37.08
C ALA A 405 35.72 5.16 37.33
N SER A 406 36.65 4.97 36.38
CA SER A 406 37.75 3.99 36.49
C SER A 406 38.96 4.53 37.25
N ALA A 407 39.05 5.86 37.40
CA ALA A 407 40.12 6.53 38.10
C ALA A 407 39.92 6.51 39.63
N GLU A 408 41.03 6.41 40.38
CA GLU A 408 41.06 6.54 41.85
C GLU A 408 40.48 7.89 42.34
N PHE A 409 40.56 8.92 41.49
CA PHE A 409 39.91 10.22 41.67
C PHE A 409 39.00 10.48 40.47
N PRO A 410 37.66 10.40 40.64
CA PRO A 410 36.73 10.65 39.55
C PRO A 410 36.89 12.04 38.98
N ILE A 411 37.06 12.11 37.65
CA ILE A 411 37.16 13.37 36.91
C ILE A 411 35.89 13.55 36.09
N MET A 412 35.29 14.73 36.24
CA MET A 412 34.20 15.21 35.43
C MET A 412 34.77 15.92 34.20
N ALA A 413 34.38 15.46 33.02
CA ALA A 413 34.69 16.05 31.73
C ALA A 413 33.45 16.72 31.15
N ASN A 414 33.52 18.02 30.91
CA ASN A 414 32.50 18.76 30.19
C ASN A 414 33.01 19.05 28.78
N VAL A 415 32.25 18.62 27.77
CA VAL A 415 32.54 18.82 26.35
C VAL A 415 31.41 19.63 25.75
N TYR A 416 31.69 20.82 25.22
CA TYR A 416 30.64 21.67 24.66
C TYR A 416 31.14 22.52 23.50
N GLY A 417 30.22 23.00 22.66
CA GLY A 417 30.55 23.86 21.52
C GLY A 417 29.78 23.46 20.27
N LYS A 418 30.39 23.67 19.10
CA LYS A 418 29.82 23.33 17.79
C LYS A 418 30.76 22.37 17.05
N PRO A 419 30.25 21.58 16.08
CA PRO A 419 31.13 20.83 15.19
C PRO A 419 32.18 21.76 14.54
N GLY A 420 33.46 21.48 14.76
CA GLY A 420 34.59 22.30 14.30
C GLY A 420 35.11 23.33 15.31
N ASP A 421 34.40 23.61 16.39
CA ASP A 421 34.80 24.52 17.48
C ASP A 421 34.35 23.95 18.83
N VAL A 422 35.17 23.06 19.39
CA VAL A 422 34.85 22.25 20.57
C VAL A 422 35.72 22.67 21.75
N HIS A 423 35.08 22.92 22.89
CA HIS A 423 35.72 23.22 24.16
C HIS A 423 35.64 22.02 25.11
N LEU A 424 36.71 21.84 25.88
CA LEU A 424 36.87 20.78 26.87
C LEU A 424 37.23 21.42 28.21
N SER A 425 36.51 21.08 29.26
CA SER A 425 36.90 21.42 30.63
C SER A 425 36.83 20.19 31.54
N PHE A 426 37.73 20.15 32.52
CA PHE A 426 37.88 19.03 33.43
C PHE A 426 37.87 19.55 34.86
N ALA A 427 37.11 18.88 35.73
CA ALA A 427 37.03 19.19 37.15
C ALA A 427 36.97 17.90 37.99
N PRO A 428 37.43 17.92 39.25
CA PRO A 428 37.15 16.82 40.18
C PRO A 428 35.64 16.71 40.42
N GLU A 429 35.14 15.51 40.71
CA GLU A 429 33.75 15.32 41.15
C GLU A 429 33.50 16.05 42.48
N LEU A 430 32.35 16.73 42.59
CA LEU A 430 32.00 17.58 43.75
C LEU A 430 32.08 16.79 45.07
N GLY A 431 32.84 17.31 46.04
CA GLY A 431 33.11 16.66 47.32
C GLY A 431 34.56 16.17 47.50
N LEU A 432 35.35 16.17 46.42
CA LEU A 432 36.80 15.99 46.42
C LEU A 432 37.49 17.35 46.23
N GLU A 433 37.35 18.26 47.20
CA GLU A 433 38.15 19.49 47.23
C GLU A 433 39.60 19.14 47.57
N ALA A 434 40.37 18.80 46.55
CA ALA A 434 41.81 18.95 46.59
C ALA A 434 42.18 20.18 45.74
N ASP A 435 43.05 21.05 46.26
CA ASP A 435 43.71 22.14 45.53
C ASP A 435 44.50 21.55 44.34
N VAL A 436 43.80 21.25 43.23
CA VAL A 436 44.40 20.70 42.02
C VAL A 436 44.26 21.74 40.93
N ALA A 437 45.39 22.30 40.50
CA ALA A 437 45.43 23.25 39.41
C ALA A 437 44.86 22.60 38.11
N PRO A 438 44.15 23.33 37.24
CA PRO A 438 43.59 22.78 36.00
C PRO A 438 44.62 22.06 35.10
N GLY A 439 45.89 22.50 35.14
CA GLY A 439 46.99 21.85 34.44
C GLY A 439 47.33 20.45 34.97
N ASP A 440 47.18 20.22 36.28
CA ASP A 440 47.46 18.93 36.91
C ASP A 440 46.34 17.91 36.64
N LEU A 441 45.10 18.34 36.45
CA LEU A 441 43.99 17.47 36.04
C LEU A 441 44.17 16.96 34.60
N LEU A 442 44.55 17.86 33.68
CA LEU A 442 44.89 17.50 32.31
C LEU A 442 46.09 16.55 32.27
N MET A 443 47.13 16.83 33.07
CA MET A 443 48.30 15.98 33.20
C MET A 443 48.00 14.65 33.88
N LYS A 444 47.08 14.56 34.85
CA LYS A 444 46.65 13.28 35.45
C LYS A 444 45.83 12.42 34.49
N LEU A 445 44.97 13.03 33.68
CA LEU A 445 44.29 12.34 32.56
C LEU A 445 45.30 11.84 31.51
N LEU A 446 46.27 12.68 31.16
CA LEU A 446 47.35 12.30 30.24
C LEU A 446 48.32 11.28 30.85
N ASP A 447 48.59 11.30 32.15
CA ASP A 447 49.50 10.41 32.87
C ASP A 447 48.85 9.04 33.14
N ALA A 448 47.55 9.00 33.46
CA ALA A 448 46.76 7.77 33.46
C ALA A 448 46.76 7.12 32.05
N ARG A 449 46.63 7.94 30.99
CA ARG A 449 46.73 7.51 29.59
C ARG A 449 48.14 7.05 29.19
N LEU A 450 49.19 7.77 29.60
CA LEU A 450 50.58 7.39 29.33
C LEU A 450 50.92 6.09 30.07
N ARG A 451 50.50 5.95 31.32
CA ARG A 451 50.67 4.72 32.11
C ARG A 451 49.97 3.54 31.46
N LEU A 452 48.70 3.66 31.05
CA LEU A 452 47.98 2.55 30.39
C LEU A 452 48.56 2.23 29.00
N TYR A 453 48.96 3.23 28.23
CA TYR A 453 49.63 3.01 26.93
C TYR A 453 51.02 2.37 27.09
N ILE A 454 51.81 2.81 28.09
CA ILE A 454 53.13 2.25 28.40
C ILE A 454 52.99 0.84 28.99
N LEU A 455 52.08 0.62 29.93
CA LEU A 455 51.84 -0.70 30.55
C LEU A 455 51.27 -1.70 29.53
N SER A 456 50.40 -1.28 28.60
CA SER A 456 49.90 -2.16 27.53
C SER A 456 50.96 -2.48 26.47
N ARG A 457 51.90 -1.56 26.19
CA ARG A 457 53.07 -1.85 25.37
C ARG A 457 54.08 -2.74 26.08
N ILE A 458 54.32 -2.54 27.37
CA ILE A 458 55.21 -3.37 28.19
C ILE A 458 54.62 -4.77 28.33
N GLY A 459 53.30 -4.91 28.60
CA GLY A 459 52.61 -6.19 28.63
C GLY A 459 52.73 -6.95 27.32
N ARG A 460 52.50 -6.29 26.18
CA ARG A 460 52.72 -6.89 24.85
C ARG A 460 54.19 -7.23 24.57
N LEU A 461 55.14 -6.46 25.09
CA LEU A 461 56.56 -6.76 24.97
C LEU A 461 56.94 -7.99 25.81
N VAL A 462 56.40 -8.08 27.03
CA VAL A 462 56.59 -9.21 27.95
C VAL A 462 55.94 -10.48 27.38
N ASP A 463 54.75 -10.37 26.78
CA ASP A 463 54.05 -11.45 26.09
C ASP A 463 54.73 -11.88 24.77
N ALA A 464 55.61 -11.05 24.22
CA ALA A 464 56.44 -11.37 23.06
C ALA A 464 57.85 -11.89 23.42
N LEU A 465 58.24 -11.87 24.71
CA LEU A 465 59.52 -12.46 25.14
C LEU A 465 59.43 -14.01 25.10
N PRO A 466 60.49 -14.70 24.62
CA PRO A 466 60.57 -16.16 24.64
C PRO A 466 60.40 -16.72 26.06
N GLU A 467 59.73 -17.86 26.21
CA GLU A 467 59.42 -18.50 27.51
C GLU A 467 60.66 -18.72 28.40
N THR A 468 61.86 -18.80 27.83
CA THR A 468 63.12 -18.96 28.57
C THR A 468 63.50 -17.76 29.45
N ILE A 469 62.80 -16.62 29.36
CA ILE A 469 63.07 -15.40 30.14
C ILE A 469 61.95 -15.11 31.17
N ARG A 470 60.83 -15.85 31.17
CA ARG A 470 59.67 -15.59 32.05
C ARG A 470 59.72 -16.26 33.44
N HIS A 471 60.84 -16.88 33.82
CA HIS A 471 61.02 -17.54 35.12
C HIS A 471 62.12 -16.91 35.97
#